data_AF-A0A842TW61-F1
#
_entry.id   AF-A0A842TW61-F1
#
_cell.length_a   1.000
_cell.length_b   1.000
_cell.length_c   1.000
_cell.angle_alpha   90.00
_cell.angle_beta   90.00
_cell.angle_gamma   90.00
#
_symmetry.space_group_name_H-M   'P 1'
#
loop_
_entity.id
_entity.type
_entity.pdbx_description
1 polymer ?
#
loop_
_entity_poly.entity_id
_entity_poly.type
_entity_poly.pdbx_seq_one_letter_code
_entity_poly.pdbx_strand_id
1 'polypeptide(L)'
;MFHKKGLLSMNMIIKISLLTLALVVIGGLFSMLFAKAPEKASESLCRSFNAARINSPDIPTIGKVVPNACKTIHKEVPGDGYPQTKEGAMEHIADLSAKCWYIWLEGVSNKMFDLQWTPFSKDPCFICYSFTIKENIQDFEGTKLRTYLGETEYIVRDASDQCYPLGGGYCFSESEGKFTNEVRETQEQKCKKLGEKCYISENKRDKCLNKGGSCKPTCNSKEARYSHPEWTCSGDDFCCIQERNYITYEKYIQEYKGKGALFVPASRFTSQSEMYAITFYGVADDDWTSKIGKEILRLPVGGQRDKINSIVISRLNDVKNFCAIESGATT
;
A
#
# COMPACT_ATOMS: atom_id res chain seq x y z
N MET A 1 64.50 2.90 -25.30
CA MET A 1 63.44 2.60 -24.32
C MET A 1 62.30 3.59 -24.59
N PHE A 2 61.40 3.28 -25.53
CA PHE A 2 60.27 4.15 -25.89
C PHE A 2 58.96 3.41 -25.68
N HIS A 3 58.00 4.13 -25.10
CA HIS A 3 56.75 3.68 -24.51
C HIS A 3 55.85 2.82 -25.43
N LYS A 4 55.48 1.61 -24.97
CA LYS A 4 54.21 0.97 -25.32
C LYS A 4 53.09 1.66 -24.53
N LYS A 5 52.54 2.77 -25.05
CA LYS A 5 51.20 3.23 -24.62
C LYS A 5 50.17 2.56 -25.53
N GLY A 6 49.22 1.89 -24.89
CA GLY A 6 48.37 0.86 -25.46
C GLY A 6 47.41 1.36 -26.54
N LEU A 7 47.45 0.68 -27.69
CA LEU A 7 46.28 0.57 -28.55
C LEU A 7 45.19 -0.18 -27.79
N LEU A 8 44.23 0.55 -27.22
CA LEU A 8 42.88 -0.01 -27.10
C LEU A 8 42.45 -0.36 -28.53
N SER A 9 42.39 -1.66 -28.86
CA SER A 9 42.06 -2.09 -30.22
C SER A 9 40.73 -1.46 -30.65
N MET A 10 40.61 -0.99 -31.89
CA MET A 10 39.37 -0.39 -32.42
C MET A 10 38.13 -1.26 -32.13
N ASN A 11 38.30 -2.58 -32.09
CA ASN A 11 37.25 -3.54 -31.75
C ASN A 11 36.69 -3.37 -30.32
N MET A 12 37.49 -2.92 -29.36
CA MET A 12 37.04 -2.66 -27.99
C MET A 12 36.22 -1.38 -27.91
N ILE A 13 36.62 -0.33 -28.65
CA ILE A 13 35.90 0.94 -28.71
C ILE A 13 34.51 0.73 -29.33
N ILE A 14 34.43 0.00 -30.46
CA ILE A 14 33.16 -0.29 -31.13
C ILE A 14 32.20 -1.06 -30.20
N LYS A 15 32.71 -2.05 -29.46
CA LYS A 15 31.89 -2.82 -28.50
C LYS A 15 31.37 -1.96 -27.35
N ILE A 16 32.19 -1.07 -26.81
CA ILE A 16 31.78 -0.14 -25.75
C ILE A 16 30.71 0.81 -26.30
N SER A 17 30.92 1.40 -27.47
CA SER A 17 29.95 2.31 -28.10
C SER A 17 28.60 1.63 -28.38
N LEU A 18 28.60 0.39 -28.88
CA LEU A 18 27.37 -0.39 -29.08
C LEU A 18 26.66 -0.71 -27.76
N LEU A 19 27.41 -1.07 -26.72
CA LEU A 19 26.83 -1.33 -25.39
C LEU A 19 26.21 -0.05 -24.80
N THR A 20 26.91 1.09 -24.89
CA THR A 20 26.38 2.37 -24.42
C THR A 20 25.13 2.77 -25.20
N LEU A 21 25.14 2.62 -26.53
CA LEU A 21 23.98 2.92 -27.36
C LEU A 21 22.78 2.01 -27.02
N ALA A 22 23.02 0.71 -26.82
CA ALA A 22 21.98 -0.22 -26.38
C ALA A 22 21.40 0.16 -25.02
N LEU A 23 22.24 0.54 -24.05
CA LEU A 23 21.80 1.01 -22.74
C LEU A 23 21.00 2.32 -22.83
N VAL A 24 21.38 3.25 -23.71
CA VAL A 24 20.63 4.49 -23.94
C VAL A 24 19.28 4.19 -24.59
N VAL A 25 19.23 3.30 -25.58
CA VAL A 25 17.97 2.91 -26.24
C VAL A 25 17.07 2.18 -25.27
N ILE A 26 17.60 1.22 -24.50
CA ILE A 26 16.86 0.50 -23.47
C ILE A 26 16.37 1.49 -22.40
N GLY A 27 17.23 2.37 -21.89
CA GLY A 27 16.88 3.40 -20.91
C GLY A 27 15.82 4.38 -21.42
N GLY A 28 15.89 4.76 -22.70
CA GLY A 28 14.90 5.64 -23.36
C GLY A 28 13.56 4.96 -23.62
N LEU A 29 13.56 3.68 -24.03
CA LEU A 29 12.33 2.89 -24.17
C LEU A 29 11.68 2.68 -22.81
N PHE A 30 12.48 2.41 -21.78
CA PHE A 30 11.99 2.30 -20.41
C PHE A 30 11.39 3.63 -19.93
N SER A 31 12.08 4.77 -20.09
CA SER A 31 11.52 6.06 -19.66
C SER A 31 10.21 6.41 -20.37
N MET A 32 10.09 6.10 -21.66
CA MET A 32 8.87 6.32 -22.44
C MET A 32 7.71 5.39 -22.00
N LEU A 33 8.00 4.11 -21.74
CA LEU A 33 7.01 3.17 -21.21
C LEU A 33 6.60 3.51 -19.78
N PHE A 34 7.52 4.01 -18.95
CA PHE A 34 7.27 4.34 -17.55
C PHE A 34 6.55 5.68 -17.34
N ALA A 35 6.69 6.63 -18.27
CA ALA A 35 5.92 7.88 -18.22
C ALA A 35 4.40 7.62 -18.29
N LYS A 36 3.98 6.60 -19.05
CA LYS A 36 2.57 6.26 -19.33
C LYS A 36 2.07 4.98 -18.67
N ALA A 37 2.87 4.38 -17.77
CA ALA A 37 2.46 3.16 -17.11
C ALA A 37 1.15 3.38 -16.32
N PRO A 38 0.20 2.42 -16.37
CA PRO A 38 -0.99 2.45 -15.51
C PRO A 38 -0.55 2.64 -14.06
N GLU A 39 -1.31 3.39 -13.27
CA GLU A 39 -0.94 3.74 -11.89
C GLU A 39 -0.61 2.52 -11.05
N LYS A 40 -1.41 1.44 -11.16
CA LYS A 40 -1.14 0.15 -10.51
C LYS A 40 0.25 -0.42 -10.85
N ALA A 41 0.71 -0.24 -12.08
CA ALA A 41 2.06 -0.65 -12.48
C ALA A 41 3.12 0.27 -11.86
N SER A 42 2.87 1.58 -11.76
CA SER A 42 3.77 2.53 -11.07
C SER A 42 3.90 2.19 -9.58
N GLU A 43 2.79 1.92 -8.90
CA GLU A 43 2.76 1.52 -7.49
C GLU A 43 3.53 0.21 -7.27
N SER A 44 3.24 -0.82 -8.09
CA SER A 44 3.91 -2.12 -8.00
C SER A 44 5.41 -2.02 -8.28
N LEU A 45 5.81 -1.22 -9.29
CA LEU A 45 7.20 -1.04 -9.64
C LEU A 45 7.96 -0.32 -8.51
N CYS A 46 7.37 0.74 -7.96
CA CYS A 46 7.94 1.47 -6.83
C CYS A 46 8.12 0.54 -5.61
N ARG A 47 7.10 -0.29 -5.29
CA ARG A 47 7.22 -1.30 -4.24
C ARG A 47 8.34 -2.30 -4.51
N SER A 48 8.40 -2.87 -5.70
CA SER A 48 9.45 -3.84 -6.08
C SER A 48 10.85 -3.21 -5.98
N PHE A 49 10.99 -1.96 -6.37
CA PHE A 49 12.25 -1.24 -6.21
C PHE A 49 12.59 -1.05 -4.74
N ASN A 50 11.64 -0.59 -3.91
CA ASN A 50 11.85 -0.45 -2.47
C ASN A 50 12.27 -1.79 -1.85
N ALA A 51 11.67 -2.91 -2.27
CA ALA A 51 12.03 -4.24 -1.79
C ALA A 51 13.46 -4.64 -2.20
N ALA A 52 13.83 -4.40 -3.46
CA ALA A 52 15.18 -4.64 -3.94
C ALA A 52 16.21 -3.80 -3.18
N ARG A 53 15.89 -2.52 -2.92
CA ARG A 53 16.76 -1.59 -2.19
C ARG A 53 17.06 -2.06 -0.77
N ILE A 54 16.07 -2.58 -0.05
CA ILE A 54 16.29 -3.12 1.30
C ILE A 54 17.16 -4.40 1.27
N ASN A 55 16.93 -5.27 0.28
CA ASN A 55 17.61 -6.56 0.21
C ASN A 55 19.00 -6.49 -0.45
N SER A 56 19.38 -5.35 -1.02
CA SER A 56 20.66 -5.16 -1.71
C SER A 56 21.23 -3.77 -1.44
N PRO A 57 21.60 -3.48 -0.17
CA PRO A 57 22.05 -2.15 0.23
C PRO A 57 23.34 -1.72 -0.47
N ASP A 58 24.14 -2.66 -1.01
CA ASP A 58 25.46 -2.40 -1.60
C ASP A 58 25.46 -2.14 -3.12
N ILE A 59 24.30 -2.17 -3.79
CA ILE A 59 24.24 -1.90 -5.24
C ILE A 59 24.27 -0.38 -5.45
N PRO A 60 25.32 0.20 -6.08
CA PRO A 60 25.36 1.61 -6.39
C PRO A 60 24.32 1.95 -7.44
N THR A 61 23.21 2.56 -7.01
CA THR A 61 22.27 3.19 -7.93
C THR A 61 22.92 4.46 -8.47
N ILE A 62 23.52 4.35 -9.66
CA ILE A 62 24.08 5.48 -10.40
C ILE A 62 22.91 6.34 -10.90
N GLY A 63 22.61 7.42 -10.18
CA GLY A 63 21.64 8.47 -10.57
C GLY A 63 20.32 8.46 -9.79
N LYS A 64 19.90 9.68 -9.40
CA LYS A 64 18.69 10.11 -8.66
C LYS A 64 18.31 9.33 -7.37
N VAL A 65 18.01 10.13 -6.34
CA VAL A 65 17.69 9.78 -4.93
C VAL A 65 16.46 8.87 -4.81
N VAL A 66 15.49 9.09 -5.68
CA VAL A 66 14.30 8.29 -5.82
C VAL A 66 14.43 7.64 -7.20
N PRO A 67 14.26 6.32 -7.34
CA PRO A 67 14.19 5.74 -8.67
C PRO A 67 13.10 6.45 -9.46
N ASN A 68 13.30 6.65 -10.77
CA ASN A 68 12.23 7.09 -11.69
C ASN A 68 10.93 6.22 -11.59
N ALA A 69 10.99 5.08 -10.88
CA ALA A 69 9.88 4.20 -10.57
C ALA A 69 8.88 4.77 -9.54
N CYS A 70 9.34 5.56 -8.57
CA CYS A 70 8.48 6.15 -7.54
C CYS A 70 8.24 7.62 -7.86
N LYS A 71 7.01 7.95 -8.26
CA LYS A 71 6.58 9.34 -8.52
C LYS A 71 5.38 9.69 -7.66
N THR A 72 5.25 10.97 -7.33
CA THR A 72 4.02 11.45 -6.69
C THR A 72 2.88 11.35 -7.70
N ILE A 73 1.79 10.66 -7.33
CA ILE A 73 0.62 10.50 -8.20
C ILE A 73 -0.44 11.52 -7.79
N HIS A 74 -0.86 12.37 -8.73
CA HIS A 74 -1.94 13.33 -8.49
C HIS A 74 -3.32 12.68 -8.69
N LYS A 75 -4.26 12.98 -7.80
CA LYS A 75 -5.61 12.41 -7.78
C LYS A 75 -6.68 13.46 -7.56
N GLU A 76 -7.77 13.35 -8.31
CA GLU A 76 -9.04 13.94 -7.90
C GLU A 76 -9.82 12.94 -7.05
N VAL A 77 -10.40 13.43 -5.96
CA VAL A 77 -11.09 12.60 -4.96
C VAL A 77 -12.53 13.10 -4.79
N PRO A 78 -13.54 12.21 -4.88
CA PRO A 78 -13.48 10.79 -5.22
C PRO A 78 -13.22 10.55 -6.73
N GLY A 79 -12.48 9.48 -7.04
CA GLY A 79 -12.27 9.04 -8.43
C GLY A 79 -13.49 8.27 -8.96
N ASP A 80 -13.46 7.88 -10.23
CA ASP A 80 -14.62 7.28 -10.92
C ASP A 80 -15.08 5.94 -10.31
N GLY A 81 -14.18 5.23 -9.61
CA GLY A 81 -14.50 3.98 -8.93
C GLY A 81 -15.17 4.12 -7.56
N TYR A 82 -15.43 5.34 -7.12
CA TYR A 82 -15.94 5.64 -5.78
C TYR A 82 -17.28 6.37 -5.84
N PRO A 83 -18.15 6.23 -4.82
CA PRO A 83 -19.33 7.07 -4.69
C PRO A 83 -18.96 8.55 -4.79
N GLN A 84 -19.69 9.33 -5.58
CA GLN A 84 -19.46 10.77 -5.72
C GLN A 84 -20.08 11.55 -4.54
N THR A 85 -19.72 11.13 -3.33
CA THR A 85 -20.20 11.66 -2.05
C THR A 85 -19.01 11.95 -1.14
N LYS A 86 -19.29 12.59 0.00
CA LYS A 86 -18.31 12.81 1.06
C LYS A 86 -17.72 11.50 1.59
N GLU A 87 -18.55 10.48 1.77
CA GLU A 87 -18.14 9.16 2.24
C GLU A 87 -17.24 8.48 1.21
N GLY A 88 -17.58 8.54 -0.08
CA GLY A 88 -16.72 8.01 -1.14
C GLY A 88 -15.40 8.78 -1.29
N ALA A 89 -15.36 10.08 -0.94
CA ALA A 89 -14.11 10.83 -0.86
C ALA A 89 -13.21 10.33 0.28
N MET A 90 -13.78 10.09 1.46
CA MET A 90 -13.04 9.53 2.60
C MET A 90 -12.56 8.10 2.30
N GLU A 91 -13.37 7.27 1.64
CA GLU A 91 -13.01 5.93 1.16
C GLU A 91 -11.80 5.98 0.22
N HIS A 92 -11.84 6.86 -0.78
CA HIS A 92 -10.74 6.99 -1.73
C HIS A 92 -9.45 7.48 -1.06
N ILE A 93 -9.53 8.43 -0.11
CA ILE A 93 -8.36 8.88 0.67
C ILE A 93 -7.81 7.74 1.55
N ALA A 94 -8.67 6.92 2.14
CA ALA A 94 -8.28 5.77 2.94
C ALA A 94 -7.51 4.73 2.10
N ASP A 95 -8.02 4.41 0.91
CA ASP A 95 -7.35 3.54 -0.05
C ASP A 95 -5.99 4.07 -0.48
N LEU A 96 -5.88 5.36 -0.80
CA LEU A 96 -4.60 5.97 -1.15
C LEU A 96 -3.61 5.94 0.02
N SER A 97 -4.09 6.09 1.26
CA SER A 97 -3.27 5.98 2.47
C SER A 97 -2.72 4.57 2.66
N ALA A 98 -3.57 3.55 2.52
CA ALA A 98 -3.15 2.15 2.58
C ALA A 98 -2.20 1.77 1.43
N LYS A 99 -2.45 2.26 0.20
CA LYS A 99 -1.54 2.06 -0.93
C LYS A 99 -0.18 2.71 -0.70
N CYS A 100 -0.14 3.91 -0.11
CA CYS A 100 1.13 4.55 0.25
C CYS A 100 1.90 3.68 1.24
N TRP A 101 1.25 3.16 2.29
CA TRP A 101 1.87 2.20 3.21
C TRP A 101 2.37 0.93 2.51
N TYR A 102 1.57 0.38 1.59
CA TYR A 102 1.92 -0.78 0.77
C TYR A 102 3.16 -0.54 -0.11
N ILE A 103 3.27 0.61 -0.76
CA ILE A 103 4.42 0.98 -1.61
C ILE A 103 5.71 1.00 -0.79
N TRP A 104 5.62 1.45 0.46
CA TRP A 104 6.72 1.51 1.41
C TRP A 104 6.80 0.25 2.28
N LEU A 105 6.46 -0.90 1.69
CA LEU A 105 6.66 -2.24 2.25
C LEU A 105 6.05 -2.42 3.64
N GLU A 106 4.94 -1.73 3.90
CA GLU A 106 4.14 -1.93 5.10
C GLU A 106 4.97 -1.71 6.38
N GLY A 107 5.92 -0.78 6.31
CA GLY A 107 6.76 -0.38 7.44
C GLY A 107 7.73 -1.43 7.96
N VAL A 108 7.97 -2.52 7.22
CA VAL A 108 8.84 -3.63 7.65
C VAL A 108 10.28 -3.18 7.94
N SER A 109 10.74 -2.09 7.31
CA SER A 109 12.05 -1.50 7.59
C SER A 109 11.89 -0.08 8.10
N ASN A 110 12.58 0.23 9.20
CA ASN A 110 12.72 1.60 9.72
C ASN A 110 13.78 2.39 8.97
N LYS A 111 14.65 1.75 8.17
CA LYS A 111 15.75 2.38 7.43
C LYS A 111 15.37 2.75 5.99
N MET A 112 14.11 3.10 5.76
CA MET A 112 13.64 3.42 4.42
C MET A 112 14.31 4.67 3.82
N PHE A 113 14.84 5.58 4.64
CA PHE A 113 15.57 6.75 4.14
C PHE A 113 17.01 6.86 4.69
N ASP A 114 17.43 5.95 5.57
CA ASP A 114 18.75 5.97 6.25
C ASP A 114 19.95 5.54 5.38
N LEU A 115 19.71 5.17 4.12
CA LEU A 115 20.79 4.70 3.26
C LEU A 115 21.60 5.90 2.75
N GLN A 116 22.86 5.99 3.22
CA GLN A 116 23.96 6.94 2.95
C GLN A 116 24.30 7.25 1.46
N TRP A 117 23.43 6.92 0.51
CA TRP A 117 23.78 6.76 -0.90
C TRP A 117 23.63 8.04 -1.74
N THR A 118 23.08 9.11 -1.16
CA THR A 118 23.09 10.42 -1.82
C THR A 118 23.52 11.53 -0.85
N PRO A 119 24.66 12.21 -1.11
CA PRO A 119 25.07 13.37 -0.31
C PRO A 119 24.12 14.58 -0.44
N PHE A 120 23.02 14.46 -1.20
CA PHE A 120 22.15 15.58 -1.59
C PHE A 120 20.68 15.42 -1.21
N SER A 121 20.21 14.26 -0.74
CA SER A 121 18.84 14.16 -0.21
C SER A 121 18.89 13.85 1.27
N LYS A 122 18.41 14.82 2.02
CA LYS A 122 18.14 14.71 3.45
C LYS A 122 16.63 14.55 3.70
N ASP A 123 15.84 14.29 2.66
CA ASP A 123 14.38 14.33 2.72
C ASP A 123 13.88 13.03 3.34
N PRO A 124 13.40 13.05 4.59
CA PRO A 124 13.10 11.81 5.31
C PRO A 124 11.64 11.38 5.11
N CYS A 125 11.02 11.91 4.05
CA CYS A 125 9.67 11.61 3.61
C CYS A 125 9.53 11.66 2.09
N PHE A 126 8.50 10.97 1.60
CA PHE A 126 8.10 10.95 0.21
C PHE A 126 6.59 11.15 0.07
N ILE A 127 6.18 12.06 -0.81
CA ILE A 127 4.76 12.28 -1.11
C ILE A 127 4.29 11.20 -2.08
N CYS A 128 3.59 10.18 -1.58
CA CYS A 128 3.02 9.11 -2.42
C CYS A 128 1.95 9.67 -3.36
N TYR A 129 1.02 10.42 -2.79
CA TYR A 129 -0.12 10.98 -3.51
C TYR A 129 -0.28 12.46 -3.17
N SER A 130 -0.63 13.25 -4.17
CA SER A 130 -1.26 14.56 -3.96
C SER A 130 -2.70 14.46 -4.42
N PHE A 131 -3.62 15.19 -3.79
CA PHE A 131 -5.01 15.14 -4.20
C PHE A 131 -5.78 16.42 -3.98
N THR A 132 -6.81 16.63 -4.80
CA THR A 132 -7.83 17.66 -4.63
C THR A 132 -9.19 16.99 -4.42
N ILE A 133 -10.07 17.68 -3.70
CA ILE A 133 -11.45 17.23 -3.51
C ILE A 133 -12.31 17.88 -4.59
N LYS A 134 -13.11 17.09 -5.31
CA LYS A 134 -14.00 17.60 -6.37
C LYS A 134 -14.97 18.65 -5.81
N GLU A 135 -15.23 19.70 -6.59
CA GLU A 135 -16.00 20.89 -6.16
C GLU A 135 -17.40 20.56 -5.62
N ASN A 136 -18.05 19.52 -6.17
CA ASN A 136 -19.40 19.11 -5.81
C ASN A 136 -19.48 18.25 -4.54
N ILE A 137 -18.35 17.96 -3.90
CA ILE A 137 -18.29 17.15 -2.68
C ILE A 137 -18.32 18.06 -1.46
N GLN A 138 -19.21 17.74 -0.52
CA GLN A 138 -19.32 18.47 0.73
C GLN A 138 -18.05 18.34 1.56
N ASP A 139 -17.56 19.46 2.09
CA ASP A 139 -16.46 19.52 3.05
C ASP A 139 -16.63 18.56 4.24
N PHE A 140 -15.50 18.15 4.81
CA PHE A 140 -15.49 17.29 5.99
C PHE A 140 -14.33 17.57 6.93
N GLU A 141 -14.57 17.42 8.23
CA GLU A 141 -13.52 17.54 9.24
C GLU A 141 -12.58 16.34 9.16
N GLY A 142 -11.28 16.57 9.35
CA GLY A 142 -10.33 15.46 9.37
C GLY A 142 -10.52 14.50 10.55
N THR A 143 -11.20 14.91 11.61
CA THR A 143 -11.66 13.98 12.67
C THR A 143 -12.63 12.92 12.13
N LYS A 144 -13.51 13.29 11.18
CA LYS A 144 -14.42 12.31 10.53
C LYS A 144 -13.66 11.33 9.66
N LEU A 145 -12.66 11.81 8.92
CA LEU A 145 -11.77 10.94 8.14
C LEU A 145 -10.97 9.99 9.06
N ARG A 146 -10.48 10.49 10.21
CA ARG A 146 -9.81 9.66 11.21
C ARG A 146 -10.74 8.57 11.75
N THR A 147 -11.97 8.92 12.12
CA THR A 147 -12.99 7.94 12.53
C THR A 147 -13.24 6.91 11.43
N TYR A 148 -13.40 7.35 10.18
CA TYR A 148 -13.58 6.47 9.03
C TYR A 148 -12.41 5.46 8.88
N LEU A 149 -11.16 5.92 9.01
CA LEU A 149 -9.97 5.06 8.95
C LEU A 149 -9.92 4.04 10.11
N GLY A 150 -10.37 4.44 11.29
CA GLY A 150 -10.39 3.61 12.49
C GLY A 150 -11.49 2.56 12.50
N GLU A 151 -12.63 2.85 11.87
CA GLU A 151 -13.85 2.01 11.93
C GLU A 151 -14.10 1.20 10.66
N THR A 152 -13.60 1.64 9.49
CA THR A 152 -13.86 0.97 8.20
C THR A 152 -12.89 -0.18 7.95
N GLU A 153 -13.41 -1.32 7.54
CA GLU A 153 -12.62 -2.52 7.22
C GLU A 153 -11.83 -2.33 5.91
N TYR A 154 -10.57 -2.76 5.91
CA TYR A 154 -9.70 -2.72 4.72
C TYR A 154 -9.31 -4.14 4.27
N ILE A 155 -8.61 -4.88 5.13
CA ILE A 155 -8.24 -6.28 4.84
C ILE A 155 -9.14 -7.21 5.63
N VAL A 156 -9.78 -8.14 4.93
CA VAL A 156 -10.38 -9.31 5.56
C VAL A 156 -9.45 -10.51 5.37
N ARG A 157 -9.08 -11.14 6.47
CA ARG A 157 -8.29 -12.37 6.50
C ARG A 157 -9.19 -13.54 6.15
N ASP A 158 -8.76 -14.31 5.15
CA ASP A 158 -9.30 -15.63 4.88
C ASP A 158 -8.96 -16.54 6.07
N ALA A 159 -9.96 -16.86 6.89
CA ALA A 159 -9.81 -17.66 8.10
C ALA A 159 -9.96 -19.16 7.85
N SER A 160 -9.91 -19.57 6.58
CA SER A 160 -9.93 -20.96 6.16
C SER A 160 -8.54 -21.60 6.14
N ASP A 161 -8.49 -22.90 5.91
CA ASP A 161 -7.24 -23.63 5.69
C ASP A 161 -6.68 -23.43 4.27
N GLN A 162 -7.41 -22.69 3.43
CA GLN A 162 -7.04 -22.40 2.04
C GLN A 162 -6.74 -23.66 1.22
N CYS A 163 -7.44 -24.75 1.53
CA CYS A 163 -7.22 -26.03 0.90
C CYS A 163 -7.76 -26.11 -0.54
N TYR A 164 -8.56 -25.12 -0.97
CA TYR A 164 -9.12 -25.02 -2.32
C TYR A 164 -8.28 -24.10 -3.25
N PRO A 165 -8.18 -24.32 -4.57
CA PRO A 165 -7.22 -23.65 -5.47
C PRO A 165 -7.37 -22.14 -5.59
N LEU A 166 -8.55 -21.61 -5.28
CA LEU A 166 -8.87 -20.19 -5.39
C LEU A 166 -8.97 -19.51 -4.01
N GLY A 167 -8.39 -20.14 -2.99
CA GLY A 167 -8.53 -19.76 -1.58
C GLY A 167 -9.84 -20.29 -0.99
N GLY A 168 -9.97 -20.13 0.33
CA GLY A 168 -11.07 -20.76 1.06
C GLY A 168 -10.88 -22.26 1.30
N GLY A 169 -11.87 -22.85 1.97
CA GLY A 169 -11.97 -24.27 2.24
C GLY A 169 -11.29 -24.70 3.53
N TYR A 170 -11.89 -25.69 4.18
CA TYR A 170 -11.48 -26.15 5.50
C TYR A 170 -11.14 -27.63 5.49
N CYS A 171 -10.11 -27.99 6.27
CA CYS A 171 -9.64 -29.35 6.41
C CYS A 171 -10.28 -30.01 7.63
N PHE A 172 -10.98 -31.12 7.41
CA PHE A 172 -11.58 -31.92 8.49
C PHE A 172 -11.33 -33.40 8.33
N SER A 173 -11.26 -34.08 9.46
CA SER A 173 -11.35 -35.54 9.53
C SER A 173 -12.82 -35.98 9.69
N GLU A 174 -13.17 -37.14 9.14
CA GLU A 174 -14.52 -37.73 9.30
C GLU A 174 -14.89 -37.97 10.77
N SER A 175 -13.90 -38.11 11.66
CA SER A 175 -14.08 -38.31 13.10
C SER A 175 -14.43 -37.04 13.88
N GLU A 176 -14.19 -35.85 13.35
CA GLU A 176 -14.35 -34.59 14.10
C GLU A 176 -15.77 -34.03 14.10
N GLY A 177 -16.68 -34.59 13.31
CA GLY A 177 -18.12 -34.36 13.46
C GLY A 177 -18.61 -32.92 13.18
N LYS A 178 -19.33 -32.80 12.05
CA LYS A 178 -20.26 -31.73 11.64
C LYS A 178 -19.68 -30.36 11.29
N PHE A 179 -19.44 -30.21 9.99
CA PHE A 179 -19.98 -29.05 9.30
C PHE A 179 -21.52 -29.11 9.34
N THR A 180 -22.16 -28.03 9.78
CA THR A 180 -23.62 -27.91 9.85
C THR A 180 -24.25 -27.46 8.54
N ASN A 181 -23.43 -27.15 7.53
CA ASN A 181 -23.87 -26.59 6.25
C ASN A 181 -23.66 -27.62 5.14
N GLU A 182 -24.44 -27.51 4.06
CA GLU A 182 -24.28 -28.26 2.81
C GLU A 182 -22.85 -28.04 2.27
N VAL A 183 -21.98 -29.04 2.44
CA VAL A 183 -20.57 -28.98 2.04
C VAL A 183 -20.21 -30.12 1.11
N ARG A 184 -19.44 -29.78 0.08
CA ARG A 184 -18.88 -30.72 -0.87
C ARG A 184 -17.43 -31.01 -0.53
N GLU A 185 -17.12 -32.30 -0.39
CA GLU A 185 -15.74 -32.79 -0.38
C GLU A 185 -15.10 -32.51 -1.75
N THR A 186 -13.91 -31.92 -1.72
CA THR A 186 -13.08 -31.77 -2.91
C THR A 186 -12.01 -32.86 -2.90
N GLN A 187 -11.65 -33.38 -4.07
CA GLN A 187 -10.60 -34.40 -4.21
C GLN A 187 -9.18 -33.83 -3.98
N GLU A 188 -9.09 -32.59 -3.50
CA GLU A 188 -7.83 -31.87 -3.38
C GLU A 188 -7.22 -32.01 -1.98
N GLN A 189 -5.96 -32.41 -1.96
CA GLN A 189 -5.22 -32.75 -0.74
C GLN A 189 -4.18 -31.68 -0.40
N LYS A 190 -4.61 -30.43 -0.23
CA LYS A 190 -3.76 -29.43 0.46
C LYS A 190 -3.82 -29.54 1.98
N CYS A 191 -4.72 -30.38 2.52
CA CYS A 191 -4.80 -30.64 3.94
C CYS A 191 -3.54 -31.34 4.45
N LYS A 192 -3.00 -30.82 5.55
CA LYS A 192 -1.68 -31.24 6.06
C LYS A 192 -1.75 -32.53 6.85
N LYS A 193 -2.86 -32.83 7.53
CA LYS A 193 -2.96 -34.04 8.36
C LYS A 193 -3.51 -35.20 7.55
N LEU A 194 -2.97 -36.39 7.83
CA LEU A 194 -3.39 -37.63 7.20
C LEU A 194 -4.87 -37.91 7.53
N GLY A 195 -5.67 -38.20 6.51
CA GLY A 195 -7.10 -38.47 6.66
C GLY A 195 -8.00 -37.23 6.71
N GLU A 196 -7.43 -36.02 6.69
CA GLU A 196 -8.22 -34.80 6.47
C GLU A 196 -8.58 -34.64 4.99
N LYS A 197 -9.80 -34.17 4.76
CA LYS A 197 -10.33 -33.83 3.44
C LYS A 197 -10.68 -32.34 3.41
N CYS A 198 -10.62 -31.74 2.23
CA CYS A 198 -10.94 -30.33 2.03
C CYS A 198 -12.42 -30.16 1.71
N TYR A 199 -13.11 -29.37 2.53
CA TYR A 199 -14.53 -29.08 2.41
C TYR A 199 -14.78 -27.63 2.05
N ILE A 200 -15.72 -27.42 1.12
CA ILE A 200 -16.24 -26.11 0.72
C ILE A 200 -17.77 -26.16 0.73
N SER A 201 -18.43 -25.01 0.83
CA SER A 201 -19.87 -24.88 0.61
C SER A 201 -20.27 -25.49 -0.74
N GLU A 202 -21.36 -26.26 -0.75
CA GLU A 202 -21.96 -26.82 -1.97
C GLU A 202 -22.34 -25.73 -2.97
N ASN A 203 -22.81 -24.60 -2.45
CA ASN A 203 -23.15 -23.45 -3.25
C ASN A 203 -21.90 -22.62 -3.58
N LYS A 204 -21.43 -22.74 -4.82
CA LYS A 204 -20.26 -22.00 -5.32
C LYS A 204 -20.39 -20.47 -5.24
N ARG A 205 -21.60 -19.94 -5.03
CA ARG A 205 -21.84 -18.49 -4.83
C ARG A 205 -21.52 -18.04 -3.41
N ASP A 206 -21.54 -18.94 -2.43
CA ASP A 206 -21.24 -18.68 -1.01
C ASP A 206 -19.74 -18.67 -0.72
N LYS A 207 -19.01 -17.82 -1.45
CA LYS A 207 -17.56 -17.65 -1.24
C LYS A 207 -17.24 -17.15 0.17
N CYS A 208 -18.13 -16.38 0.79
CA CYS A 208 -18.01 -15.89 2.16
C CYS A 208 -17.82 -17.04 3.17
N LEU A 209 -18.66 -18.09 3.07
CA LEU A 209 -18.58 -19.26 3.95
C LEU A 209 -17.24 -19.98 3.81
N ASN A 210 -16.76 -20.11 2.58
CA ASN A 210 -15.49 -20.79 2.30
C ASN A 210 -14.29 -20.08 2.91
N LYS A 211 -14.40 -18.79 3.23
CA LYS A 211 -13.30 -17.96 3.76
C LYS A 211 -13.45 -17.64 5.25
N GLY A 212 -14.46 -18.22 5.91
CA GLY A 212 -14.70 -18.06 7.35
C GLY A 212 -15.59 -16.90 7.75
N GLY A 213 -16.33 -16.35 6.79
CA GLY A 213 -17.47 -15.50 7.07
C GLY A 213 -18.74 -16.31 7.30
N SER A 214 -19.83 -15.61 7.63
CA SER A 214 -21.19 -16.16 7.71
C SER A 214 -22.09 -15.47 6.69
N CYS A 215 -23.00 -16.21 6.05
CA CYS A 215 -24.06 -15.63 5.22
C CYS A 215 -25.34 -15.54 6.02
N LYS A 216 -25.87 -14.33 6.19
CA LYS A 216 -27.10 -14.07 6.96
C LYS A 216 -27.68 -12.69 6.65
N PRO A 217 -28.97 -12.45 6.96
CA PRO A 217 -29.64 -11.19 6.65
C PRO A 217 -29.15 -10.01 7.51
N THR A 218 -28.53 -10.26 8.67
CA THR A 218 -28.00 -9.21 9.56
C THR A 218 -26.73 -9.67 10.28
N CYS A 219 -25.76 -8.76 10.42
CA CYS A 219 -24.54 -8.99 11.20
C CYS A 219 -24.75 -8.59 12.66
N ASN A 220 -24.13 -9.32 13.59
CA ASN A 220 -24.20 -8.98 15.02
C ASN A 220 -23.15 -7.92 15.40
N SER A 221 -23.13 -7.49 16.66
CA SER A 221 -22.23 -6.44 17.14
C SER A 221 -20.73 -6.80 17.13
N LYS A 222 -20.38 -8.07 16.89
CA LYS A 222 -18.99 -8.55 16.78
C LYS A 222 -18.60 -8.87 15.35
N GLU A 223 -19.43 -8.47 14.39
CA GLU A 223 -19.23 -8.75 12.98
C GLU A 223 -19.38 -7.49 12.14
N ALA A 224 -18.51 -7.40 11.15
CA ALA A 224 -18.61 -6.43 10.08
C ALA A 224 -19.42 -7.00 8.92
N ARG A 225 -20.28 -6.17 8.34
CA ARG A 225 -20.86 -6.45 7.02
C ARG A 225 -19.79 -6.17 5.98
N TYR A 226 -19.35 -7.19 5.26
CA TYR A 226 -18.32 -7.04 4.25
C TYR A 226 -18.92 -7.21 2.84
N SER A 227 -18.56 -6.29 1.94
CA SER A 227 -19.09 -6.24 0.58
C SER A 227 -17.95 -6.21 -0.42
N HIS A 228 -17.45 -7.39 -0.80
CA HIS A 228 -16.41 -7.56 -1.82
C HIS A 228 -16.80 -8.70 -2.78
N PRO A 229 -16.50 -8.63 -4.10
CA PRO A 229 -16.85 -9.68 -5.08
C PRO A 229 -16.26 -11.08 -4.79
N GLU A 230 -15.25 -11.15 -3.91
CA GLU A 230 -14.65 -12.40 -3.45
C GLU A 230 -15.27 -12.95 -2.15
N TRP A 231 -16.13 -12.17 -1.52
CA TRP A 231 -16.80 -12.47 -0.24
C TRP A 231 -18.31 -12.36 -0.41
N THR A 232 -18.83 -13.16 -1.33
CA THR A 232 -20.25 -13.16 -1.69
C THR A 232 -21.01 -14.22 -0.92
N CYS A 233 -22.28 -13.90 -0.65
CA CYS A 233 -23.30 -14.83 -0.22
C CYS A 233 -24.31 -15.04 -1.35
N SER A 234 -24.99 -16.16 -1.33
CA SER A 234 -26.09 -16.49 -2.21
C SER A 234 -27.38 -15.87 -1.68
N GLY A 235 -28.26 -15.47 -2.61
CA GLY A 235 -29.49 -14.76 -2.26
C GLY A 235 -29.23 -13.31 -1.81
N ASP A 236 -30.08 -12.82 -0.92
CA ASP A 236 -30.07 -11.45 -0.41
C ASP A 236 -29.29 -11.29 0.92
N ASP A 237 -28.58 -12.35 1.34
CA ASP A 237 -27.81 -12.36 2.58
C ASP A 237 -26.53 -11.52 2.49
N PHE A 238 -26.09 -11.02 3.64
CA PHE A 238 -24.83 -10.33 3.80
C PHE A 238 -23.73 -11.27 4.25
N CYS A 239 -22.52 -11.01 3.76
CA CYS A 239 -21.32 -11.64 4.30
C CYS A 239 -20.91 -10.93 5.59
N CYS A 240 -21.06 -11.64 6.71
CA CYS A 240 -20.71 -11.15 8.05
C CYS A 240 -19.38 -11.75 8.50
N ILE A 241 -18.42 -10.88 8.78
CA ILE A 241 -17.04 -11.24 9.15
C ILE A 241 -16.80 -10.91 10.60
N GLN A 242 -16.33 -11.89 11.38
CA GLN A 242 -15.96 -11.69 12.77
C GLN A 242 -14.88 -10.62 12.92
N GLU A 243 -14.96 -9.78 13.96
CA GLU A 243 -14.04 -8.67 14.22
C GLU A 243 -12.56 -9.07 14.18
N ARG A 244 -12.23 -10.22 14.75
CA ARG A 244 -10.86 -10.77 14.76
C ARG A 244 -10.30 -11.09 13.37
N ASN A 245 -11.16 -11.21 12.35
CA ASN A 245 -10.81 -11.61 11.00
C ASN A 245 -10.70 -10.42 10.04
N TYR A 246 -10.96 -9.19 10.47
CA TYR A 246 -10.71 -8.01 9.64
C TYR A 246 -9.72 -7.05 10.30
N ILE A 247 -9.14 -6.20 9.46
CA ILE A 247 -8.21 -5.14 9.83
C ILE A 247 -8.74 -3.86 9.20
N THR A 248 -8.93 -2.83 10.01
CA THR A 248 -9.32 -1.50 9.54
C THR A 248 -8.15 -0.79 8.87
N TYR A 249 -8.40 0.30 8.14
CA TYR A 249 -7.31 1.08 7.51
C TYR A 249 -6.26 1.55 8.53
N GLU A 250 -6.70 2.04 9.69
CA GLU A 250 -5.80 2.48 10.76
C GLU A 250 -4.96 1.31 11.30
N LYS A 251 -5.59 0.18 11.63
CA LYS A 251 -4.87 -1.02 12.10
C LYS A 251 -3.91 -1.58 11.04
N TYR A 252 -4.26 -1.48 9.76
CA TYR A 252 -3.38 -1.89 8.67
C TYR A 252 -2.09 -1.07 8.65
N ILE A 253 -2.20 0.25 8.80
CA ILE A 253 -1.04 1.13 8.84
C ILE A 253 -0.25 0.95 10.14
N GLN A 254 -0.93 0.81 11.28
CA GLN A 254 -0.26 0.80 12.59
C GLN A 254 0.37 -0.55 12.98
N GLU A 255 -0.23 -1.66 12.55
CA GLU A 255 0.08 -2.99 13.10
C GLU A 255 0.36 -4.07 12.04
N TYR A 256 0.02 -3.86 10.77
CA TYR A 256 0.18 -4.91 9.76
C TYR A 256 1.63 -5.00 9.27
N LYS A 257 2.28 -6.12 9.59
CA LYS A 257 3.69 -6.48 9.32
C LYS A 257 4.72 -5.59 10.03
N GLY A 258 4.70 -4.28 9.78
CA GLY A 258 5.53 -3.29 10.46
C GLY A 258 4.74 -2.53 11.50
N LYS A 259 5.45 -1.88 12.43
CA LYS A 259 4.84 -0.86 13.30
C LYS A 259 4.76 0.45 12.50
N GLY A 260 3.60 1.08 12.54
CA GLY A 260 3.37 2.36 11.89
C GLY A 260 2.62 3.35 12.77
N ALA A 261 2.51 4.58 12.30
CA ALA A 261 1.61 5.58 12.83
C ALA A 261 0.80 6.20 11.69
N LEU A 262 -0.41 6.66 12.02
CA LEU A 262 -1.30 7.36 11.10
C LEU A 262 -1.62 8.72 11.69
N PHE A 263 -1.42 9.77 10.89
CA PHE A 263 -1.78 11.13 11.25
C PHE A 263 -2.77 11.72 10.25
N VAL A 264 -3.87 12.25 10.79
CA VAL A 264 -4.87 13.04 10.07
C VAL A 264 -5.09 14.34 10.84
N PRO A 265 -4.92 15.51 10.23
CA PRO A 265 -5.11 16.78 10.89
C PRO A 265 -6.58 16.94 11.25
N ALA A 266 -6.87 17.62 12.37
CA ALA A 266 -8.24 17.90 12.75
C ALA A 266 -8.93 18.94 11.83
N SER A 267 -8.14 19.65 11.00
CA SER A 267 -8.64 20.68 10.08
C SER A 267 -9.63 20.12 9.07
N ARG A 268 -10.47 21.02 8.56
CA ARG A 268 -11.41 20.71 7.49
C ARG A 268 -10.69 20.48 6.17
N PHE A 269 -11.15 19.45 5.46
CA PHE A 269 -10.87 19.18 4.07
C PHE A 269 -11.93 19.88 3.21
N THR A 270 -11.49 20.74 2.30
CA THR A 270 -12.35 21.61 1.51
C THR A 270 -12.26 21.28 0.02
N SER A 271 -13.36 21.46 -0.70
CA SER A 271 -13.40 21.30 -2.16
C SER A 271 -12.82 22.50 -2.95
N GLN A 272 -12.37 23.55 -2.25
CA GLN A 272 -12.02 24.86 -2.81
C GLN A 272 -10.56 24.96 -3.29
N SER A 273 -10.16 24.17 -4.29
CA SER A 273 -8.82 24.20 -4.93
C SER A 273 -7.63 23.92 -3.99
N GLU A 274 -7.87 23.57 -2.72
CA GLU A 274 -6.82 23.11 -1.82
C GLU A 274 -6.29 21.76 -2.28
N MET A 275 -4.96 21.65 -2.36
CA MET A 275 -4.29 20.40 -2.63
C MET A 275 -3.75 19.82 -1.33
N TYR A 276 -4.05 18.54 -1.11
CA TYR A 276 -3.60 17.75 0.02
C TYR A 276 -2.54 16.75 -0.42
N ALA A 277 -1.87 16.16 0.55
CA ALA A 277 -0.82 15.18 0.37
C ALA A 277 -1.02 13.99 1.30
N ILE A 278 -0.72 12.80 0.79
CA ILE A 278 -0.53 11.57 1.57
C ILE A 278 0.94 11.23 1.49
N THR A 279 1.61 11.37 2.62
CA THR A 279 3.07 11.32 2.71
C THR A 279 3.49 10.15 3.58
N PHE A 280 4.42 9.35 3.07
CA PHE A 280 5.15 8.38 3.89
C PHE A 280 6.34 9.09 4.52
N TYR A 281 6.41 9.03 5.84
CA TYR A 281 7.54 9.48 6.63
C TYR A 281 8.28 8.24 7.13
N GLY A 282 9.52 8.10 6.72
CA GLY A 282 10.38 7.08 7.30
C GLY A 282 11.11 7.67 8.49
N VAL A 283 11.49 6.79 9.40
CA VAL A 283 12.34 7.18 10.51
C VAL A 283 13.65 7.72 9.96
N ALA A 284 13.99 8.95 10.33
CA ALA A 284 15.35 9.46 10.29
C ALA A 284 15.68 9.95 11.71
N ASP A 285 16.96 9.92 12.06
CA ASP A 285 17.50 10.18 13.41
C ASP A 285 16.80 11.30 14.21
N ASP A 286 16.87 11.14 15.54
CA ASP A 286 16.08 11.75 16.64
C ASP A 286 15.80 13.28 16.58
N ASP A 287 16.46 14.05 15.71
CA ASP A 287 16.38 15.51 15.65
C ASP A 287 15.15 16.04 14.87
N TRP A 288 14.60 15.28 13.90
CA TRP A 288 13.57 15.83 13.01
C TRP A 288 12.16 15.93 13.63
N THR A 289 11.82 15.01 14.53
CA THR A 289 10.53 15.05 15.26
C THR A 289 10.34 16.36 16.03
N SER A 290 11.43 17.10 16.29
CA SER A 290 11.41 18.40 16.97
C SER A 290 10.86 19.56 16.12
N LYS A 291 10.98 19.54 14.79
CA LYS A 291 10.52 20.63 13.91
C LYS A 291 9.10 20.41 13.37
N ILE A 292 8.89 19.33 12.62
CA ILE A 292 7.57 19.03 12.03
C ILE A 292 6.58 18.51 13.08
N GLY A 293 7.06 17.73 14.06
CA GLY A 293 6.21 17.23 15.15
C GLY A 293 5.68 18.32 16.08
N LYS A 294 6.40 19.45 16.21
CA LYS A 294 5.96 20.62 16.97
C LYS A 294 5.04 21.55 16.16
N GLU A 295 5.35 21.80 14.88
CA GLU A 295 4.59 22.77 14.08
C GLU A 295 3.38 22.17 13.36
N ILE A 296 3.49 20.97 12.78
CA ILE A 296 2.47 20.39 11.89
C ILE A 296 1.60 19.37 12.63
N LEU A 297 2.21 18.51 13.45
CA LEU A 297 1.51 17.34 13.96
C LEU A 297 0.94 17.51 15.38
N ARG A 298 1.36 18.53 16.16
CA ARG A 298 1.02 18.72 17.59
C ARG A 298 0.90 17.39 18.36
N LEU A 299 1.79 16.44 18.08
CA LEU A 299 1.68 15.10 18.64
C LEU A 299 1.88 15.18 20.14
N PRO A 300 1.02 14.52 20.95
CA PRO A 300 1.14 14.55 22.40
C PRO A 300 2.58 14.19 22.80
N VAL A 301 3.23 15.15 23.45
CA VAL A 301 4.60 15.07 23.91
C VAL A 301 4.64 14.13 25.11
N GLY A 302 5.00 12.85 24.93
CA GLY A 302 5.13 11.97 26.10
C GLY A 302 5.45 10.48 25.91
N GLY A 303 5.23 9.88 24.74
CA GLY A 303 5.61 8.47 24.49
C GLY A 303 6.89 8.37 23.67
N GLN A 304 7.75 7.38 23.94
CA GLN A 304 8.98 7.06 23.17
C GLN A 304 8.82 7.43 21.68
N ARG A 305 9.45 8.55 21.30
CA ARG A 305 9.30 9.20 19.98
C ARG A 305 10.17 8.57 18.90
N ASP A 306 10.83 7.48 19.26
CA ASP A 306 11.99 7.05 18.53
C ASP A 306 11.59 5.85 17.68
N LYS A 307 11.48 6.12 16.37
CA LYS A 307 11.67 5.13 15.30
C LYS A 307 10.44 4.34 14.84
N ILE A 308 9.35 5.03 14.49
CA ILE A 308 8.21 4.41 13.78
C ILE A 308 7.91 5.13 12.46
N ASN A 309 7.74 4.36 11.37
CA ASN A 309 7.32 4.88 10.07
C ASN A 309 5.88 5.41 10.14
N SER A 310 5.54 6.45 9.38
CA SER A 310 4.24 7.09 9.51
C SER A 310 3.60 7.41 8.16
N ILE A 311 2.27 7.30 8.10
CA ILE A 311 1.44 7.93 7.06
C ILE A 311 0.89 9.22 7.61
N VAL A 312 1.09 10.32 6.89
CA VAL A 312 0.61 11.65 7.27
C VAL A 312 -0.23 12.19 6.12
N ILE A 313 -1.47 12.54 6.44
CA ILE A 313 -2.34 13.32 5.56
C ILE A 313 -2.17 14.79 5.92
N SER A 314 -1.97 15.68 4.97
CA SER A 314 -1.73 17.11 5.25
C SER A 314 -2.06 17.98 4.04
N ARG A 315 -2.03 19.31 4.17
CA ARG A 315 -2.03 20.18 2.99
C ARG A 315 -0.70 20.05 2.28
N LEU A 316 -0.71 20.03 0.95
CA LEU A 316 0.51 19.87 0.15
C LEU A 316 1.54 20.97 0.46
N ASN A 317 1.08 22.21 0.68
CA ASN A 317 1.95 23.34 1.00
C ASN A 317 2.75 23.17 2.30
N ASP A 318 2.25 22.37 3.24
CA ASP A 318 2.89 22.17 4.54
C ASP A 318 4.09 21.20 4.44
N VAL A 319 4.10 20.33 3.42
CA VAL A 319 5.06 19.23 3.31
C VAL A 319 5.94 19.30 2.06
N LYS A 320 5.52 20.03 1.02
CA LYS A 320 6.19 20.02 -0.30
C LYS A 320 7.63 20.52 -0.32
N ASN A 321 8.01 21.35 0.66
CA ASN A 321 9.36 21.89 0.76
C ASN A 321 10.29 21.01 1.62
N PHE A 322 9.76 19.95 2.24
CA PHE A 322 10.49 19.08 3.17
C PHE A 322 10.52 17.61 2.74
N CYS A 323 9.63 17.23 1.83
CA CYS A 323 9.52 15.87 1.32
C CYS A 323 9.93 15.81 -0.14
N ALA A 324 10.50 14.66 -0.52
CA ALA A 324 10.77 14.39 -1.92
C ALA A 324 9.46 14.42 -2.72
N ILE A 325 9.46 15.27 -3.75
CA ILE A 325 8.44 15.32 -4.80
C ILE A 325 9.14 15.02 -6.12
N GLU A 326 8.85 13.86 -6.69
CA GLU A 326 9.13 13.61 -8.09
C GLU A 326 7.87 13.94 -8.88
N SER A 327 7.82 15.14 -9.44
CA SER A 327 6.84 15.45 -10.49
C SER A 327 7.20 14.61 -11.71
N GLY A 328 6.32 13.67 -12.07
CA GLY A 328 6.36 13.11 -13.41
C GLY A 328 6.30 14.28 -14.38
N ALA A 329 7.27 14.39 -15.30
CA ALA A 329 7.34 15.51 -16.24
C ALA A 329 5.95 15.75 -16.83
N THR A 330 5.32 16.86 -16.42
CA THR A 330 4.17 17.42 -17.11
C THR A 330 4.69 17.89 -18.46
N THR A 331 4.72 16.98 -19.43
CA THR A 331 4.90 17.30 -20.85
C THR A 331 3.62 17.86 -21.40
#